data_AF-A0A6P0K9L8-F1
#
_entry.id   AF-A0A6P0K9L8-F1
#
_cell.length_a   1.000
_cell.length_b   1.000
_cell.length_c   1.000
_cell.angle_alpha   90.00
_cell.angle_beta   90.00
_cell.angle_gamma   90.00
#
_symmetry.space_group_name_H-M   'P 1'
#
loop_
_entity.id
_entity.type
_entity.pdbx_description
1 polymer ?
#
loop_
_entity_poly.entity_id
_entity_poly.type
_entity_poly.pdbx_seq_one_letter_code
_entity_poly.pdbx_strand_id
1 'polypeptide(L)'
;MVKSAAFQAISTSPVKAPEGSGQVIPKNYPNYKVIVLNDEVNTFDHVSQCLMKYIPGMTSDRAWELTNQVHYEGQAVVWVGPQEQAELYHQQLSRAGLTMAPLEAA
;
A
#
# COMPACT_ATOMS: atom_id res chain seq x y z
N MET A 1 -77.45 9.21 -31.14
CA MET A 1 -76.61 9.66 -29.99
C MET A 1 -76.75 8.57 -28.94
N VAL A 2 -75.74 7.84 -28.47
CA VAL A 2 -74.29 8.08 -28.41
C VAL A 2 -73.62 6.70 -28.43
N LYS A 3 -72.59 6.49 -29.25
CA LYS A 3 -71.74 5.29 -29.22
C LYS A 3 -70.72 5.49 -28.09
N SER A 4 -70.67 4.60 -27.10
CA SER A 4 -69.63 4.65 -26.06
C SER A 4 -68.59 3.57 -26.31
N ALA A 5 -67.38 4.04 -26.61
CA ALA A 5 -66.20 3.27 -26.91
C ALA A 5 -65.58 2.67 -25.64
N ALA A 6 -65.07 1.45 -25.76
CA ALA A 6 -64.25 0.80 -24.76
C ALA A 6 -62.90 1.53 -24.67
N PHE A 7 -62.53 2.00 -23.48
CA PHE A 7 -61.18 2.48 -23.18
C PHE A 7 -60.33 1.27 -22.76
N GLN A 8 -59.39 0.88 -23.62
CA GLN A 8 -58.34 -0.08 -23.27
C GLN A 8 -57.17 0.64 -22.61
N ALA A 9 -56.80 0.16 -21.42
CA ALA A 9 -55.67 0.66 -20.65
C ALA A 9 -54.34 0.29 -21.33
N ILE A 10 -53.45 1.26 -21.46
CA ILE A 10 -52.06 1.05 -21.91
C ILE A 10 -51.23 0.49 -20.75
N SER A 11 -50.66 -0.70 -20.92
CA SER A 11 -49.71 -1.30 -19.99
C SER A 11 -48.32 -0.74 -20.25
N THR A 12 -47.82 0.12 -19.38
CA THR A 12 -46.42 0.58 -19.38
C THR A 12 -45.52 -0.49 -18.76
N SER A 13 -44.81 -1.25 -19.60
CA SER A 13 -43.71 -2.09 -19.14
C SER A 13 -42.57 -1.21 -18.61
N PRO A 14 -41.95 -1.52 -17.46
CA PRO A 14 -40.79 -0.76 -17.00
C PRO A 14 -39.59 -1.03 -17.92
N VAL A 15 -38.92 0.03 -18.34
CA VAL A 15 -37.63 -0.04 -19.04
C VAL A 15 -36.61 -0.67 -18.08
N LYS A 16 -36.13 -1.86 -18.42
CA LYS A 16 -35.04 -2.54 -17.71
C LYS A 16 -33.76 -1.72 -17.91
N ALA A 17 -33.22 -1.16 -16.84
CA ALA A 17 -31.90 -0.52 -16.83
C ALA A 17 -30.85 -1.55 -17.32
N PRO A 18 -29.84 -1.15 -18.10
CA PRO A 18 -28.77 -2.06 -18.47
C PRO A 18 -28.00 -2.40 -17.21
N GLU A 19 -28.16 -3.63 -16.72
CA GLU A 19 -27.28 -4.22 -15.74
C GLU A 19 -25.93 -4.44 -16.42
N GLY A 20 -25.12 -3.38 -16.43
CA GLY A 20 -23.70 -3.46 -16.67
C GLY A 20 -23.10 -4.32 -15.57
N SER A 21 -23.06 -5.63 -15.82
CA SER A 21 -22.25 -6.59 -15.08
C SER A 21 -20.78 -6.31 -15.38
N GLY A 22 -20.30 -5.16 -14.92
CA GLY A 22 -18.88 -4.92 -14.78
C GLY A 22 -18.39 -5.86 -13.70
N GLN A 23 -17.91 -7.04 -14.09
CA GLN A 23 -17.05 -7.83 -13.22
C GLN A 23 -15.84 -6.93 -12.91
N VAL A 24 -15.84 -6.33 -11.72
CA VAL A 24 -14.68 -5.63 -11.19
C VAL A 24 -13.66 -6.72 -10.92
N ILE A 25 -12.79 -6.99 -11.89
CA ILE A 25 -11.61 -7.84 -11.66
C ILE A 25 -10.80 -7.11 -10.59
N PRO A 26 -10.65 -7.65 -9.37
CA PRO A 26 -9.84 -7.00 -8.37
C PRO A 26 -8.41 -6.96 -8.89
N LYS A 27 -7.90 -5.76 -9.17
CA LYS A 27 -6.48 -5.57 -9.46
C LYS A 27 -5.71 -5.93 -8.20
N ASN A 28 -4.98 -7.03 -8.23
CA ASN A 28 -4.05 -7.38 -7.16
C ASN A 28 -2.83 -6.45 -7.30
N TYR A 29 -2.83 -5.37 -6.52
CA TYR A 29 -1.68 -4.48 -6.48
C TYR A 29 -0.57 -5.16 -5.66
N PRO A 30 0.65 -5.31 -6.21
CA PRO A 30 1.73 -5.90 -5.44
C PRO A 30 2.11 -4.99 -4.27
N ASN A 31 2.44 -5.60 -3.14
CA ASN A 31 3.11 -4.88 -2.07
C ASN A 31 4.57 -4.61 -2.46
N TYR A 32 5.21 -3.67 -1.79
CA TYR A 32 6.60 -3.30 -1.97
C TYR A 32 7.34 -3.40 -0.64
N LYS A 33 8.61 -3.79 -0.72
CA LYS A 33 9.54 -3.92 0.40
C LYS A 33 10.37 -2.65 0.53
N VAL A 34 10.47 -2.13 1.74
CA VAL A 34 11.42 -1.08 2.11
C VAL A 34 12.63 -1.75 2.75
N ILE A 35 13.80 -1.58 2.14
CA ILE A 35 15.02 -2.28 2.51
C ILE A 35 16.10 -1.26 2.89
N VAL A 36 16.66 -1.41 4.09
CA VAL A 36 17.81 -0.65 4.56
C VAL A 36 19.07 -1.47 4.33
N LEU A 37 20.12 -0.82 3.84
CA LEU A 37 21.42 -1.43 3.56
C LEU A 37 22.44 -1.03 4.63
N ASN A 38 23.42 -1.89 4.84
CA ASN A 38 24.55 -1.61 5.72
C ASN A 38 25.47 -0.56 5.09
N ASP A 39 26.05 0.27 5.93
CA ASP A 39 27.06 1.24 5.55
C ASP A 39 28.07 1.47 6.69
N GLU A 40 29.15 2.17 6.39
CA GLU A 40 30.21 2.49 7.37
C GLU A 40 30.01 3.85 8.07
N VAL A 41 28.93 4.56 7.76
CA VAL A 41 28.72 5.96 8.17
C VAL A 41 27.72 6.07 9.33
N ASN A 42 26.67 5.25 9.31
CA ASN A 42 25.56 5.26 10.25
C ASN A 42 25.85 4.37 11.46
N THR A 43 25.58 4.88 12.66
CA THR A 43 25.68 4.11 13.91
C THR A 43 24.42 3.27 14.14
N PHE A 44 24.54 2.17 14.90
CA PHE A 44 23.39 1.32 15.26
C PHE A 44 22.24 2.12 15.90
N ASP A 45 22.60 3.04 16.81
CA ASP A 45 21.65 3.89 17.51
C ASP A 45 20.89 4.80 16.53
N HIS A 46 21.61 5.46 15.60
CA HIS A 46 20.98 6.30 14.57
C HIS A 46 20.01 5.51 13.68
N VAL A 47 20.43 4.33 13.22
CA VAL A 47 19.56 3.47 12.39
C VAL A 47 18.30 3.09 13.16
N SER A 48 18.45 2.58 14.38
CA SER A 48 17.30 2.14 15.19
C SER A 48 16.31 3.29 15.47
N GLN A 49 16.82 4.49 15.79
CA GLN A 49 15.99 5.66 16.04
C GLN A 49 15.24 6.11 14.77
N CYS A 50 15.89 6.07 13.61
CA CYS A 50 15.23 6.36 12.34
C CYS A 50 14.09 5.37 12.06
N LEU A 51 14.32 4.08 12.27
CA LEU A 51 13.28 3.06 12.10
C LEU A 51 12.08 3.32 13.01
N MET A 52 12.31 3.60 14.28
CA MET A 52 11.25 3.91 15.26
C MET A 52 10.48 5.19 14.91
N LYS A 53 11.17 6.18 14.33
CA LYS A 53 10.58 7.49 14.01
C LYS A 53 9.69 7.46 12.78
N TYR A 54 10.10 6.73 11.73
CA TYR A 54 9.42 6.79 10.43
C TYR A 54 8.54 5.58 10.15
N ILE A 55 8.85 4.40 10.70
CA ILE A 55 8.05 3.20 10.47
C ILE A 55 6.96 3.09 11.55
N PRO A 56 5.67 3.11 11.17
CA PRO A 56 4.59 3.01 12.14
C PRO A 56 4.59 1.65 12.83
N GLY A 57 4.39 1.65 14.15
CA GLY A 57 4.34 0.41 14.96
C GLY A 57 5.70 -0.23 15.22
N MET A 58 6.81 0.41 14.84
CA MET A 58 8.15 -0.07 15.12
C MET A 58 8.47 0.06 16.62
N THR A 59 8.78 -1.05 17.28
CA THR A 59 9.23 -1.07 18.68
C THR A 59 10.74 -0.93 18.77
N SER A 60 11.26 -0.55 19.94
CA SER A 60 12.71 -0.43 20.15
C SER A 60 13.43 -1.77 19.96
N ASP A 61 12.90 -2.85 20.52
CA ASP A 61 13.48 -4.19 20.36
C ASP A 61 13.52 -4.60 18.90
N ARG A 62 12.42 -4.39 18.16
CA ARG A 62 12.36 -4.74 16.74
C ARG A 62 13.29 -3.89 15.88
N ALA A 63 13.39 -2.60 16.17
CA ALA A 63 14.32 -1.72 15.49
C ALA A 63 15.77 -2.18 15.73
N TRP A 64 16.11 -2.56 16.95
CA TRP A 64 17.43 -3.08 17.29
C TRP A 64 17.75 -4.40 16.57
N GLU A 65 16.80 -5.34 16.54
CA GLU A 65 16.92 -6.59 15.77
C GLU A 65 17.19 -6.32 14.29
N LEU A 66 16.41 -5.43 13.67
CA LEU A 66 16.57 -5.08 12.26
C LEU A 66 17.90 -4.38 12.00
N THR A 67 18.33 -3.48 12.87
CA THR A 67 19.65 -2.84 12.75
C THR A 67 20.78 -3.87 12.83
N ASN A 68 20.70 -4.84 13.75
CA ASN A 68 21.69 -5.94 13.80
C ASN A 68 21.65 -6.78 12.53
N GLN A 69 20.45 -7.06 12.00
CA GLN A 69 20.30 -7.76 10.73
C GLN A 69 20.97 -7.00 9.58
N VAL A 70 20.76 -5.69 9.48
CA VAL A 70 21.46 -4.84 8.50
C VAL A 70 22.96 -5.01 8.64
N HIS A 71 23.51 -4.90 9.84
CA HIS A 71 24.95 -4.98 10.06
C HIS A 71 25.57 -6.34 9.67
N TYR A 72 24.93 -7.45 10.06
CA TYR A 72 25.48 -8.79 9.86
C TYR A 72 25.14 -9.40 8.49
N GLU A 73 23.95 -9.13 7.95
CA GLU A 73 23.46 -9.68 6.68
C GLU A 73 23.63 -8.70 5.51
N GLY A 74 24.03 -7.45 5.78
CA GLY A 74 24.22 -6.39 4.79
C GLY A 74 22.94 -5.64 4.42
N GLN A 75 21.76 -6.17 4.75
CA GLN A 75 20.47 -5.54 4.49
C GLN A 75 19.37 -6.07 5.41
N ALA A 76 18.29 -5.31 5.58
CA ALA A 76 17.07 -5.80 6.23
C ALA A 76 15.81 -5.18 5.63
N VAL A 77 14.74 -5.99 5.54
CA VAL A 77 13.41 -5.51 5.18
C VAL A 77 12.77 -4.90 6.43
N VAL A 78 12.60 -3.58 6.42
CA VAL A 78 12.10 -2.84 7.59
C VAL A 78 10.59 -2.62 7.54
N TRP A 79 9.99 -2.68 6.34
CA TRP A 79 8.56 -2.52 6.14
C TRP A 79 8.08 -3.14 4.81
N VAL A 80 6.82 -3.57 4.76
CA VAL A 80 6.17 -4.10 3.55
C VAL A 80 4.73 -3.62 3.47
N GLY A 81 4.29 -3.18 2.28
CA GLY A 81 2.90 -2.80 2.04
C GLY A 81 2.69 -2.08 0.71
N PRO A 82 1.59 -1.31 0.54
CA PRO A 82 1.28 -0.63 -0.71
C PRO A 82 2.41 0.30 -1.20
N GLN A 83 2.55 0.41 -2.52
CA GLN A 83 3.64 1.18 -3.16
C GLN A 83 3.74 2.62 -2.64
N GLU A 84 2.63 3.34 -2.53
CA GLU A 84 2.59 4.74 -2.11
C GLU A 84 3.20 4.94 -0.71
N GLN A 85 2.90 4.03 0.21
CA GLN A 85 3.44 4.05 1.58
C GLN A 85 4.91 3.62 1.59
N ALA A 86 5.27 2.60 0.81
CA ALA A 86 6.65 2.16 0.67
C ALA A 86 7.55 3.31 0.18
N GLU A 87 7.10 4.04 -0.84
CA GLU A 87 7.77 5.22 -1.39
C GLU A 87 7.92 6.33 -0.35
N LEU A 88 6.86 6.61 0.41
CA LEU A 88 6.91 7.61 1.47
C LEU A 88 7.98 7.25 2.53
N TYR A 89 7.96 6.03 3.05
CA TYR A 89 8.90 5.61 4.08
C TYR A 89 10.33 5.53 3.55
N HIS A 90 10.51 5.01 2.33
CA HIS A 90 11.81 4.98 1.66
C HIS A 90 12.41 6.38 1.53
N GLN A 91 11.61 7.36 1.06
CA GLN A 91 12.07 8.75 0.94
C GLN A 91 12.39 9.38 2.31
N GLN A 92 11.60 9.10 3.34
CA GLN A 92 11.85 9.63 4.68
C GLN A 92 13.14 9.08 5.28
N LEU A 93 13.37 7.77 5.18
CA LEU A 93 14.59 7.13 5.67
C LEU A 93 15.83 7.59 4.88
N SER A 94 15.72 7.68 3.55
CA SER A 94 16.79 8.21 2.70
C SER A 94 17.15 9.66 3.06
N ARG A 95 16.16 10.51 3.34
CA ARG A 95 16.38 11.89 3.80
C ARG A 95 17.01 11.98 5.19
N ALA A 96 16.82 10.95 6.02
CA ALA A 96 17.47 10.84 7.32
C ALA A 96 18.93 10.35 7.23
N GLY A 97 19.44 10.12 6.02
CA GLY A 97 20.83 9.72 5.76
C GLY A 97 21.05 8.20 5.77
N LEU A 98 19.99 7.40 5.76
CA LEU A 98 20.11 5.94 5.67
C LEU A 98 20.39 5.50 4.24
N THR A 99 21.22 4.47 4.12
CA THR A 99 21.47 3.79 2.84
C THR A 99 20.28 2.88 2.53
N MET A 100 19.60 3.13 1.41
CA MET A 100 18.38 2.42 1.02
C MET A 100 18.61 1.59 -0.24
N ALA A 101 18.00 0.41 -0.30
CA ALA A 101 17.91 -0.34 -1.56
C ALA A 101 16.73 0.17 -2.40
N PRO A 102 16.73 -0.06 -3.72
CA PRO A 102 15.56 0.18 -4.56
C PRO A 102 14.32 -0.53 -4.03
N LEU A 103 13.14 0.07 -4.20
CA LEU A 103 11.89 -0.58 -3.83
C LEU A 103 11.64 -1.82 -4.68
N GLU A 104 11.46 -2.96 -4.02
CA GLU A 104 11.20 -4.24 -4.68
C GLU A 104 9.76 -4.68 -4.45
N ALA A 105 9.13 -5.27 -5.47
CA ALA A 105 7.83 -5.93 -5.30
C ALA A 105 7.96 -7.13 -4.35
N ALA A 106 6.96 -7.30 -3.48
CA ALA A 106 6.99 -8.26 -2.38
C ALA A 106 6.75 -9.71 -2.83
#